data_AF-A0A0J5GM90-F1
#
_entry.id   AF-A0A0J5GM90-F1
#
_cell.length_a   1.000
_cell.length_b   1.000
_cell.length_c   1.000
_cell.angle_alpha   90.00
_cell.angle_beta   90.00
_cell.angle_gamma   90.00
#
_symmetry.space_group_name_H-M   'P 1'
#
loop_
_entity.id
_entity.type
_entity.pdbx_description
1 polymer ?
#
loop_
_entity_poly.entity_id
_entity_poly.type
_entity_poly.pdbx_seq_one_letter_code
_entity_poly.pdbx_strand_id
1 'polypeptide(L)'
;MNEKWKEIMDSVSIPVIAAPMFLVSSPALVIQSCKKGIIGSFPLLNARTSDLLEEWILDIKQQLNAFQEETGKQAAPWAVNFIAHSSNKRLEGDLELIKKYQPPIVITSLGHPGAVLEVVHSYG
;
A
#
# COMPACT_ATOMS: atom_id res chain seq x y z
N MET A 1 8.24 -8.83 19.33
CA MET A 1 7.46 -8.55 18.10
C MET A 1 7.24 -7.05 18.05
N ASN A 2 7.46 -6.38 16.91
CA ASN A 2 7.21 -4.94 16.78
C ASN A 2 5.72 -4.63 17.05
N GLU A 3 5.41 -3.59 17.82
CA GLU A 3 4.04 -3.19 18.15
C GLU A 3 3.19 -2.96 16.88
N LYS A 4 3.78 -2.35 15.86
CA LYS A 4 3.09 -2.09 14.58
C LYS A 4 2.75 -3.37 13.81
N TRP A 5 3.58 -4.41 13.94
CA TRP A 5 3.26 -5.71 13.37
C TRP A 5 2.06 -6.34 14.08
N LYS A 6 1.96 -6.17 15.40
CA LYS A 6 0.80 -6.63 16.16
C LYS A 6 -0.47 -5.88 15.73
N GLU A 7 -0.41 -4.57 15.56
CA GLU A 7 -1.54 -3.77 15.05
C GLU A 7 -2.02 -4.25 13.67
N ILE A 8 -1.10 -4.54 12.75
CA ILE A 8 -1.43 -5.12 11.44
C ILE A 8 -2.13 -6.47 11.63
N MET A 9 -1.59 -7.34 12.47
CA MET A 9 -2.16 -8.66 12.72
C MET A 9 -3.54 -8.61 13.38
N ASP A 10 -3.78 -7.64 14.27
CA ASP A 10 -5.07 -7.45 14.95
C ASP A 10 -6.14 -6.86 14.00
N SER A 11 -5.73 -6.25 12.89
CA SER A 11 -6.61 -5.62 11.89
C SER A 11 -7.07 -6.53 10.73
N VAL A 12 -6.54 -7.76 10.65
CA VAL A 12 -6.86 -8.71 9.57
C VAL A 12 -7.71 -9.88 10.06
N SER A 13 -8.62 -10.36 9.21
CA SER A 13 -9.44 -11.55 9.50
C SER A 13 -8.64 -12.85 9.38
N ILE A 14 -7.66 -12.85 8.47
CA ILE A 14 -6.73 -13.96 8.21
C ILE A 14 -5.36 -13.37 7.81
N PRO A 15 -4.25 -14.05 8.12
CA PRO A 15 -2.89 -13.55 7.88
C PRO A 15 -2.48 -13.70 6.39
N VAL A 16 -3.20 -13.04 5.48
CA VAL A 16 -2.95 -13.15 4.03
C VAL A 16 -2.89 -11.78 3.35
N ILE A 17 -2.04 -11.69 2.33
CA ILE A 17 -1.95 -10.54 1.43
C ILE A 17 -2.46 -10.96 0.05
N ALA A 18 -3.42 -10.21 -0.48
CA ALA A 18 -3.78 -10.32 -1.90
C ALA A 18 -2.60 -9.81 -2.73
N ALA A 19 -1.91 -10.72 -3.43
CA ALA A 19 -0.64 -10.44 -4.07
C ALA A 19 -0.70 -9.22 -5.01
N PRO A 20 0.37 -8.41 -5.07
CA PRO A 20 0.43 -7.24 -5.96
C PRO A 20 0.69 -7.71 -7.39
N MET A 21 -0.38 -7.85 -8.18
CA MET A 21 -0.31 -8.39 -9.54
C MET A 21 -0.32 -7.26 -10.56
N PHE A 22 0.69 -7.23 -11.43
CA PHE A 22 0.81 -6.22 -12.48
C PHE A 22 -0.40 -6.30 -13.43
N LEU A 23 -1.04 -5.16 -13.70
CA LEU A 23 -2.26 -5.02 -14.51
C LEU A 23 -3.54 -5.72 -13.98
N VAL A 24 -3.48 -6.42 -12.84
CA VAL A 24 -4.65 -7.07 -12.22
C VAL A 24 -5.08 -6.34 -10.94
N SER A 25 -4.13 -5.98 -10.08
CA SER A 25 -4.42 -5.28 -8.83
C SER A 25 -4.78 -3.80 -9.08
N SER A 26 -6.06 -3.47 -8.93
CA SER A 26 -6.62 -2.11 -9.05
C SER A 26 -7.04 -1.55 -7.68
N PRO A 27 -7.32 -0.23 -7.56
CA PRO A 27 -7.86 0.35 -6.33
C PRO A 27 -9.11 -0.36 -5.84
N ALA A 28 -10.04 -0.68 -6.74
CA ALA A 28 -11.26 -1.40 -6.41
C ALA A 28 -10.97 -2.76 -5.75
N LEU A 29 -10.00 -3.52 -6.27
CA LEU A 29 -9.60 -4.79 -5.66
C LEU A 29 -9.02 -4.56 -4.26
N VAL A 30 -8.09 -3.62 -4.12
CA VAL A 30 -7.45 -3.29 -2.84
C VAL A 30 -8.49 -2.90 -1.79
N ILE A 31 -9.40 -1.99 -2.14
CA ILE A 31 -10.47 -1.51 -1.26
C ILE A 31 -11.35 -2.66 -0.80
N GLN A 32 -11.83 -3.50 -1.72
CA GLN A 32 -12.72 -4.61 -1.36
C GLN A 32 -12.00 -5.68 -0.53
N SER A 33 -10.73 -5.99 -0.82
CA SER A 33 -9.92 -6.87 0.04
C SER A 33 -9.81 -6.33 1.46
N CYS A 34 -9.44 -5.06 1.60
CA CYS A 34 -9.27 -4.41 2.90
C CYS A 34 -10.57 -4.41 3.72
N LYS A 35 -11.71 -4.10 3.08
CA LYS A 35 -13.05 -4.15 3.72
C LYS A 35 -13.47 -5.57 4.15
N LYS A 36 -12.85 -6.62 3.60
CA LYS A 36 -13.06 -8.02 3.99
C LYS A 36 -12.02 -8.56 4.97
N GLY A 37 -11.12 -7.70 5.45
CA GLY A 37 -10.09 -8.08 6.41
C GLY A 37 -8.91 -8.84 5.78
N ILE A 38 -8.69 -8.67 4.48
CA ILE A 38 -7.50 -9.17 3.76
C ILE A 38 -6.64 -7.97 3.39
N ILE A 39 -5.32 -8.08 3.55
CA ILE A 39 -4.40 -7.02 3.14
C ILE A 39 -4.45 -6.88 1.62
N GLY A 40 -5.00 -5.77 1.13
CA GLY A 40 -5.06 -5.47 -0.31
C GLY A 40 -3.76 -4.85 -0.77
N SER A 41 -3.21 -5.28 -1.92
CA SER A 41 -1.97 -4.69 -2.44
C SER A 41 -1.96 -4.48 -3.94
N PHE A 42 -1.18 -3.50 -4.41
CA PHE A 42 -0.99 -3.22 -5.84
C PHE A 42 0.45 -2.76 -6.16
N PRO A 43 0.98 -3.09 -7.36
CA PRO A 43 2.21 -2.48 -7.87
C PRO A 43 2.02 -1.00 -8.18
N LEU A 44 2.91 -0.14 -7.71
CA LEU A 44 2.85 1.30 -8.00
C LEU A 44 2.86 1.57 -9.51
N LEU A 45 3.58 0.76 -10.29
CA LEU A 45 3.63 0.85 -11.75
C LEU A 45 2.29 0.56 -12.46
N ASN A 46 1.27 0.06 -11.76
CA ASN A 46 -0.08 -0.11 -12.35
C ASN A 46 -0.73 1.25 -12.64
N ALA A 47 -0.59 2.22 -11.73
CA ALA A 47 -0.85 3.61 -12.08
C ALA A 47 0.25 4.02 -13.05
N ARG A 48 -0.08 4.50 -14.25
CA ARG A 48 0.94 4.76 -15.30
C ARG A 48 1.74 6.05 -15.07
N THR A 49 1.15 6.99 -14.34
CA THR A 49 1.74 8.29 -13.98
C THR A 49 1.72 8.49 -12.46
N SER A 50 2.55 9.39 -11.95
CA SER A 50 2.56 9.74 -10.51
C SER A 50 1.26 10.43 -10.08
N ASP A 51 0.65 11.27 -10.93
CA ASP A 51 -0.65 11.90 -10.64
C ASP A 51 -1.74 10.84 -10.46
N LEU A 52 -1.81 9.85 -11.36
CA LEU A 52 -2.78 8.76 -11.23
C LEU A 52 -2.50 7.89 -10.00
N LEU A 53 -1.23 7.74 -9.62
CA LEU A 53 -0.85 7.00 -8.42
C LEU A 53 -1.33 7.74 -7.16
N GLU A 54 -1.19 9.06 -7.12
CA GLU A 54 -1.68 9.91 -6.05
C GLU A 54 -3.22 9.83 -5.93
N GLU A 55 -3.93 9.93 -7.06
CA GLU A 55 -5.38 9.73 -7.12
C GLU A 55 -5.81 8.38 -6.55
N TRP A 56 -5.12 7.29 -6.93
CA TRP A 56 -5.41 5.94 -6.44
C TRP A 56 -5.21 5.83 -4.93
N ILE A 57 -4.12 6.39 -4.40
CA ILE A 57 -3.83 6.36 -2.97
C ILE A 57 -4.90 7.14 -2.19
N LEU A 58 -5.31 8.30 -2.70
CA LEU A 58 -6.37 9.11 -2.09
C LEU A 58 -7.72 8.38 -2.08
N ASP A 59 -8.13 7.77 -3.20
CA ASP A 59 -9.36 6.98 -3.29
C ASP A 59 -9.36 5.81 -2.29
N ILE A 60 -8.27 5.03 -2.23
CA ILE A 60 -8.12 3.93 -1.27
C ILE A 60 -8.29 4.45 0.16
N LYS A 61 -7.57 5.51 0.54
CA LYS A 61 -7.65 6.06 1.91
C LYS A 61 -9.06 6.57 2.23
N GLN A 62 -9.68 7.31 1.31
CA GLN A 62 -11.02 7.85 1.50
C GLN A 62 -12.06 6.73 1.67
N GLN A 63 -12.02 5.70 0.83
CA GLN A 63 -12.98 4.60 0.82
C GLN A 63 -12.86 3.69 2.04
N LEU A 64 -11.64 3.52 2.58
CA LEU A 64 -11.41 2.77 3.81
C LEU A 64 -11.81 3.58 5.04
N ASN A 65 -11.54 4.89 5.08
CA ASN A 65 -12.00 5.76 6.15
C ASN A 65 -13.54 5.79 6.22
N ALA A 66 -14.21 6.01 5.09
CA ALA A 66 -15.67 6.01 5.01
C ALA A 66 -16.28 4.68 5.51
N PHE A 67 -15.68 3.55 5.15
CA PHE A 67 -16.13 2.23 5.64
C PHE A 67 -15.98 2.08 7.15
N GLN A 68 -14.87 2.55 7.71
CA GLN A 68 -14.64 2.49 9.16
C GLN A 68 -15.63 3.38 9.91
N GLU A 69 -15.92 4.58 9.40
CA GLU A 69 -16.92 5.49 9.96
C GLU A 69 -18.34 4.92 9.87
N GLU A 70 -18.73 4.35 8.73
CA GLU A 70 -20.07 3.80 8.50
C GLU A 70 -20.34 2.54 9.32
N THR A 71 -19.34 1.65 9.45
CA THR A 71 -19.55 0.31 10.02
C THR A 71 -19.02 0.15 11.44
N GLY A 72 -18.17 1.07 11.91
CA GLY A 72 -17.44 0.94 13.17
C GLY A 72 -16.40 -0.18 13.17
N LYS A 73 -16.14 -0.82 12.03
CA LYS A 73 -15.16 -1.92 11.89
C LYS A 73 -13.87 -1.38 11.30
N GLN A 74 -12.75 -1.73 11.92
CA GLN A 74 -11.43 -1.46 11.37
C GLN A 74 -11.23 -2.20 10.04
N ALA A 75 -10.73 -1.50 9.02
CA ALA A 75 -10.35 -2.13 7.75
C ALA A 75 -8.95 -2.75 7.86
N ALA A 76 -8.71 -3.85 7.14
CA ALA A 76 -7.34 -4.35 6.97
C ALA A 76 -6.48 -3.31 6.22
N PRO A 77 -5.16 -3.30 6.44
CA PRO A 77 -4.27 -2.34 5.82
C PRO A 77 -4.14 -2.61 4.32
N TRP A 78 -3.89 -1.53 3.57
CA TRP A 78 -3.46 -1.61 2.20
C TRP A 78 -1.93 -1.64 2.11
N ALA A 79 -1.41 -2.16 1.01
CA ALA A 79 0.02 -2.27 0.74
C ALA A 79 0.33 -1.87 -0.70
N VAL A 80 1.60 -1.52 -0.94
CA VAL A 80 2.10 -1.22 -2.29
C VAL A 80 3.33 -2.04 -2.62
N ASN A 81 3.54 -2.34 -3.90
CA ASN A 81 4.79 -2.90 -4.40
C ASN A 81 5.60 -1.85 -5.18
N PHE A 82 6.78 -1.52 -4.65
CA PHE A 82 7.73 -0.57 -5.20
C PHE A 82 8.84 -1.29 -5.97
N ILE A 83 9.04 -0.91 -7.24
CA ILE A 83 10.13 -1.43 -8.09
C ILE A 83 11.38 -0.59 -7.83
N ALA A 84 12.36 -1.17 -7.13
CA ALA A 84 13.57 -0.50 -6.66
C ALA A 84 14.71 -0.48 -7.71
N HIS A 85 14.45 -0.96 -8.93
CA HIS A 85 15.47 -1.05 -9.96
C HIS A 85 15.77 0.34 -10.50
N SER A 86 17.05 0.64 -10.77
CA SER A 86 17.48 1.94 -11.29
C SER A 86 16.89 2.30 -12.66
N SER A 87 16.40 1.32 -13.42
CA SER A 87 15.69 1.57 -14.69
C SER A 87 14.25 2.06 -14.52
N ASN A 88 13.71 2.03 -13.30
CA ASN A 88 12.39 2.59 -13.01
C ASN A 88 12.45 4.11 -13.12
N LYS A 89 11.93 4.65 -14.23
CA LYS A 89 11.89 6.10 -14.49
C LYS A 89 11.07 6.90 -13.48
N ARG A 90 10.25 6.25 -12.65
CA ARG A 90 9.45 6.89 -11.61
C ARG A 90 9.95 6.66 -10.19
N LEU A 91 11.15 6.11 -10.02
CA LEU A 91 11.68 5.73 -8.71
C LEU A 91 11.57 6.88 -7.69
N GLU A 92 12.02 8.08 -8.06
CA GLU A 92 11.98 9.27 -7.20
C GLU A 92 10.54 9.75 -6.94
N GLY A 93 9.72 9.87 -7.99
CA GLY A 93 8.33 10.33 -7.85
C GLY A 93 7.46 9.38 -7.02
N ASP A 94 7.60 8.07 -7.22
CA ASP A 94 6.91 7.05 -6.44
C ASP A 94 7.40 7.06 -4.97
N LEU A 95 8.70 7.30 -4.73
CA LEU A 95 9.27 7.41 -3.38
C LEU A 95 8.73 8.63 -2.62
N GLU A 96 8.60 9.79 -3.28
CA GLU A 96 8.01 10.98 -2.67
C GLU A 96 6.53 10.77 -2.31
N LEU A 97 5.78 10.02 -3.13
CA LEU A 97 4.41 9.65 -2.80
C LEU A 97 4.34 8.66 -1.62
N ILE A 98 5.26 7.70 -1.54
CA ILE A 98 5.37 6.83 -0.35
C ILE A 98 5.63 7.68 0.90
N LYS A 99 6.57 8.62 0.84
CA LYS A 99 6.91 9.52 1.95
C LYS A 99 5.72 10.39 2.38
N LYS A 100 4.97 10.93 1.41
CA LYS A 100 3.82 11.81 1.64
C LYS A 100 2.62 11.05 2.21
N TYR A 101 2.31 9.88 1.67
CA TYR A 101 1.07 9.17 1.97
C TYR A 101 1.20 8.04 2.98
N GLN A 102 2.43 7.60 3.24
CA GLN A 102 2.81 6.64 4.27
C GLN A 102 1.97 5.35 4.17
N PRO A 103 2.07 4.59 3.06
CA PRO A 103 1.42 3.29 2.95
C PRO A 103 1.78 2.41 4.16
N PRO A 104 0.80 1.75 4.80
CA PRO A 104 1.05 0.93 5.99
C PRO A 104 2.08 -0.19 5.76
N ILE A 105 2.12 -0.72 4.53
CA ILE A 105 3.03 -1.79 4.13
C ILE A 105 3.62 -1.46 2.76
N VAL A 106 4.95 -1.54 2.64
CA VAL A 106 5.67 -1.42 1.37
C VAL A 106 6.42 -2.72 1.10
N ILE A 107 6.09 -3.34 -0.03
CA ILE A 107 6.79 -4.49 -0.59
C ILE A 107 7.79 -3.96 -1.61
N THR A 108 9.04 -4.40 -1.53
CA THR A 108 10.06 -4.01 -2.51
C THR A 108 10.37 -5.17 -3.44
N SER A 109 10.50 -4.91 -4.74
CA SER A 109 10.94 -5.90 -5.72
C SER A 109 11.94 -5.31 -6.71
N LEU A 110 12.69 -6.22 -7.37
CA LEU A 110 13.67 -5.92 -8.43
C LEU A 110 14.65 -4.79 -8.04
N GLY A 111 15.64 -5.05 -7.19
CA GLY A 111 16.68 -4.06 -6.87
C GLY A 111 16.93 -3.89 -5.38
N HIS A 112 17.76 -2.89 -5.03
CA HIS A 112 18.15 -2.63 -3.66
C HIS A 112 17.14 -1.71 -2.95
N PRO A 113 16.59 -2.09 -1.79
CA PRO A 113 15.50 -1.35 -1.15
C PRO A 113 15.94 -0.13 -0.33
N GLY A 114 17.24 0.18 -0.24
CA GLY A 114 17.79 1.17 0.70
C GLY A 114 17.04 2.50 0.77
N ALA A 115 16.81 3.16 -0.38
CA ALA A 115 16.14 4.46 -0.41
C ALA A 115 14.71 4.41 0.14
N VAL A 116 13.94 3.36 -0.18
CA VAL A 116 12.58 3.20 0.33
C VAL A 116 12.55 2.70 1.77
N LEU A 117 13.53 1.91 2.18
CA LEU A 117 13.66 1.44 3.56
C LEU A 117 13.85 2.61 4.53
N GLU A 118 14.70 3.57 4.19
CA GLU A 118 14.90 4.80 4.99
C GLU A 118 13.60 5.59 5.15
N VAL A 119 12.85 5.75 4.06
CA VAL A 119 11.55 6.45 4.08
C VAL A 119 10.54 5.69 4.94
N VAL A 120 10.40 4.39 4.76
CA VAL A 120 9.41 3.59 5.51
C VAL A 120 9.72 3.61 7.01
N HIS A 121 10.96 3.36 7.40
CA HIS A 121 11.38 3.42 8.80
C HIS A 121 11.15 4.79 9.47
N SER A 122 11.09 5.88 8.70
CA SER A 122 10.81 7.21 9.25
C SER A 122 9.38 7.38 9.75
N TYR A 123 8.43 6.54 9.31
CA TYR A 123 7.03 6.56 9.74
C TYR A 123 6.56 5.24 10.39
N GLY A 124 7.51 4.34 10.67
CA GLY A 124 7.33 3.06 11.38
C GLY A 124 7.29 1.88 10.43
#